data_AF-A0AAJ7RYS4-F1
#
_entry.id   AF-A0AAJ7RYS4-F1
#
_cell.length_a   1.000
_cell.length_b   1.000
_cell.length_c   1.000
_cell.angle_alpha   90.00
_cell.angle_beta   90.00
_cell.angle_gamma   90.00
#
_symmetry.space_group_name_H-M   'P 1'
#
loop_
_entity.id
_entity.type
_entity.pdbx_description
1 polymer ?
#
loop_
_entity_poly.entity_id
_entity_poly.type
_entity_poly.pdbx_seq_one_letter_code
_entity_poly.pdbx_strand_id
1 'polypeptide(L)'
;MLRLRPALLLEQLLQPQCLEARNAKTRENTLQLLIFSLVTFPSTEFKVDTVANKIAKMVRDRRRRVRQAALDTLAVLAQIYEPEEVIAAGKRASEGHHDGGAMMSAIRARLARKSLPLVSADGLVMYGLQISPTVQIATGPDVDWIVAGSGSVSSGVGRTKGKIIATRSEKERFVR
;
A
#
# COMPACT_ATOMS: atom_id res chain seq x y z
N MET A 1 26.39 9.58 14.22
CA MET A 1 25.31 8.76 13.58
C MET A 1 25.37 9.00 12.08
N LEU A 2 25.60 7.96 11.28
CA LEU A 2 25.58 8.06 9.82
C LEU A 2 24.13 8.31 9.37
N ARG A 3 23.89 9.43 8.68
CA ARG A 3 22.58 9.69 8.04
C ARG A 3 22.50 8.82 6.79
N LEU A 4 21.75 7.73 6.87
CA LEU A 4 21.47 6.90 5.70
C LEU A 4 20.47 7.64 4.79
N ARG A 5 20.72 7.64 3.48
CA ARG A 5 19.76 8.19 2.51
C ARG A 5 18.52 7.28 2.45
N PRO A 6 17.29 7.82 2.49
CA PRO A 6 16.06 7.03 2.36
C PRO A 6 16.09 6.09 1.15
N ALA A 7 16.58 6.55 0.00
CA ALA A 7 16.77 5.73 -1.20
C ALA A 7 17.48 4.39 -0.94
N LEU A 8 18.51 4.35 -0.09
CA LEU A 8 19.25 3.11 0.19
C LEU A 8 18.40 2.10 0.99
N LEU A 9 17.64 2.58 1.97
CA LEU A 9 16.70 1.74 2.72
C LEU A 9 15.62 1.18 1.78
N LEU A 10 15.09 2.04 0.90
CA LEU A 10 14.07 1.67 -0.07
C LEU A 10 14.57 0.59 -1.04
N GLU A 11 15.80 0.73 -1.53
CA GLU A 11 16.42 -0.30 -2.38
C GLU A 11 16.56 -1.65 -1.66
N GLN A 12 16.81 -1.65 -0.34
CA GLN A 12 16.81 -2.88 0.46
C GLN A 12 15.41 -3.48 0.61
N LEU A 13 14.38 -2.66 0.83
CA LEU A 13 12.99 -3.14 0.93
C LEU A 13 12.48 -3.79 -0.35
N LEU A 14 13.03 -3.40 -1.51
CA LEU A 14 12.67 -3.96 -2.82
C LEU A 14 13.42 -5.27 -3.17
N GLN A 15 14.33 -5.72 -2.30
CA GLN A 15 15.07 -6.95 -2.52
C GLN A 15 14.17 -8.19 -2.35
N PRO A 16 14.48 -9.31 -3.05
CA PRO A 16 13.70 -10.54 -2.96
C PRO A 16 13.58 -11.07 -1.53
N GLN A 17 14.60 -10.87 -0.68
CA GLN A 17 14.58 -11.31 0.72
C GLN A 17 13.46 -10.64 1.53
N CYS A 18 12.96 -9.48 1.09
CA CYS A 18 11.84 -8.77 1.69
C CYS A 18 10.53 -9.08 0.96
N LEU A 19 10.45 -8.79 -0.34
CA LEU A 19 9.20 -8.92 -1.11
C LEU A 19 8.82 -10.36 -1.43
N GLU A 20 9.77 -11.29 -1.52
CA GLU A 20 9.54 -12.70 -1.82
C GLU A 20 9.81 -13.58 -0.58
N ALA A 21 9.90 -12.97 0.60
CA ALA A 21 10.12 -13.66 1.86
C ALA A 21 9.10 -14.80 2.07
N ARG A 22 9.55 -15.96 2.56
CA ARG A 22 8.66 -17.10 2.86
C ARG A 22 7.54 -16.72 3.82
N ASN A 23 7.86 -15.89 4.82
CA ASN A 23 6.92 -15.40 5.82
C ASN A 23 6.06 -14.27 5.26
N ALA A 24 4.73 -14.46 5.24
CA ALA A 24 3.80 -13.47 4.77
C ALA A 24 3.76 -12.20 5.63
N LYS A 25 4.04 -12.31 6.93
CA LYS A 25 4.12 -11.14 7.81
C LYS A 25 5.32 -10.26 7.46
N THR A 26 6.44 -10.85 7.02
CA THR A 26 7.59 -10.10 6.52
C THR A 26 7.21 -9.33 5.26
N ARG A 27 6.60 -10.00 4.27
CA ARG A 27 6.15 -9.35 3.02
C ARG A 27 5.15 -8.21 3.29
N GLU A 28 4.18 -8.45 4.17
CA GLU A 28 3.22 -7.43 4.62
C GLU A 28 3.93 -6.23 5.26
N ASN A 29 4.82 -6.47 6.23
CA ASN A 29 5.54 -5.40 6.93
C ASN A 29 6.45 -4.61 5.97
N THR A 30 7.06 -5.27 4.97
CA THR A 30 7.81 -4.58 3.91
C THR A 30 6.91 -3.62 3.14
N LEU A 31 5.70 -4.03 2.76
CA LEU A 31 4.73 -3.16 2.09
C LEU A 31 4.26 -2.01 3.00
N GLN A 32 4.07 -2.26 4.30
CA GLN A 32 3.76 -1.19 5.26
C GLN A 32 4.91 -0.18 5.38
N LEU A 33 6.16 -0.64 5.45
CA LEU A 33 7.32 0.24 5.45
C LEU A 33 7.43 1.04 4.15
N LEU A 34 7.06 0.46 3.01
CA LEU A 34 7.00 1.19 1.74
C LEU A 34 5.91 2.26 1.76
N ILE A 35 4.70 1.96 2.24
CA ILE A 35 3.63 2.96 2.43
C ILE A 35 4.11 4.09 3.34
N PHE A 36 4.66 3.76 4.52
CA PHE A 36 5.23 4.73 5.45
C PHE A 36 6.26 5.62 4.75
N SER A 37 7.18 5.02 4.00
CA SER A 37 8.24 5.75 3.32
C SER A 37 7.69 6.66 2.23
N LEU A 38 6.76 6.17 1.40
CA LEU A 38 6.14 6.94 0.31
C LEU A 38 5.34 8.15 0.81
N VAL A 39 4.79 8.07 2.02
CA VAL A 39 4.07 9.18 2.67
C VAL A 39 5.03 10.14 3.39
N THR A 40 6.19 9.65 3.84
CA THR A 40 7.14 10.42 4.66
C THR A 40 8.20 11.16 3.83
N PHE A 41 8.72 10.52 2.79
CA PHE A 41 9.82 11.04 1.99
C PHE A 41 9.34 11.58 0.64
N PRO A 42 10.02 12.59 0.06
CA PRO A 42 9.66 13.12 -1.24
C PRO A 42 9.78 12.04 -2.34
N SER A 43 8.91 12.10 -3.34
CA SER A 43 8.86 11.11 -4.44
C SER A 43 10.16 10.99 -5.23
N THR A 44 11.02 12.02 -5.20
CA THR A 44 12.36 12.02 -5.81
C THR A 44 13.31 10.95 -5.25
N GLU A 45 13.04 10.42 -4.05
CA GLU A 45 13.81 9.33 -3.44
C GLU A 45 13.45 7.95 -4.02
N PHE A 46 12.42 7.86 -4.86
CA PHE A 46 11.85 6.60 -5.33
C PHE A 46 12.00 6.42 -6.83
N LYS A 47 12.49 5.26 -7.25
CA LYS A 47 12.39 4.79 -8.64
C LYS A 47 10.98 4.22 -8.86
N VAL A 48 10.00 5.11 -9.08
CA VAL A 48 8.57 4.79 -9.04
C VAL A 48 8.18 3.63 -9.95
N ASP A 49 8.62 3.61 -11.21
CA ASP A 49 8.30 2.50 -12.13
C ASP A 49 8.81 1.15 -11.59
N THR A 50 10.06 1.09 -11.09
CA THR A 50 10.62 -0.12 -10.47
C THR A 50 9.79 -0.58 -9.27
N VAL A 51 9.37 0.36 -8.42
CA VAL A 51 8.53 0.05 -7.25
C VAL A 51 7.17 -0.46 -7.71
N ALA A 52 6.49 0.27 -8.59
CA ALA A 52 5.16 -0.08 -9.11
C ALA A 52 5.14 -1.48 -9.72
N ASN A 53 6.15 -1.83 -10.53
CA ASN A 53 6.26 -3.16 -11.13
C ASN A 53 6.42 -4.29 -10.12
N LYS A 54 7.23 -4.07 -9.09
CA LYS A 54 7.43 -5.06 -8.02
C LYS A 54 6.16 -5.20 -7.20
N ILE A 55 5.49 -4.10 -6.85
CA ILE A 55 4.28 -4.13 -6.02
C ILE A 55 3.07 -4.66 -6.79
N ALA A 56 2.96 -4.39 -8.09
CA ALA A 56 1.92 -4.94 -8.93
C ALA A 56 1.93 -6.47 -8.90
N LYS A 57 3.11 -7.11 -8.91
CA LYS A 57 3.24 -8.57 -8.75
C LYS A 57 2.75 -9.05 -7.38
N MET A 58 2.98 -8.27 -6.32
CA MET A 58 2.54 -8.58 -4.95
C MET A 58 1.02 -8.60 -4.77
N VAL A 59 0.25 -7.95 -5.66
CA VAL A 59 -1.23 -7.99 -5.62
C VAL A 59 -1.75 -9.42 -5.80
N ARG A 60 -0.98 -10.31 -6.44
CA ARG A 60 -1.34 -11.73 -6.63
C ARG A 60 -0.95 -12.64 -5.45
N ASP A 61 -0.34 -12.10 -4.39
CA ASP A 61 0.12 -12.89 -3.26
C ASP A 61 -0.99 -13.78 -2.69
N ARG A 62 -0.68 -15.03 -2.33
CA ARG A 62 -1.68 -15.96 -1.78
C ARG A 62 -2.34 -15.51 -0.47
N ARG A 63 -1.78 -14.55 0.28
CA ARG A 63 -2.29 -14.11 1.59
C ARG A 63 -3.06 -12.80 1.51
N ARG A 64 -4.26 -12.79 2.12
CA ARG A 64 -5.17 -11.62 2.12
C ARG A 64 -4.49 -10.32 2.56
N ARG A 65 -3.79 -10.34 3.69
CA ARG A 65 -3.04 -9.19 4.23
C ARG A 65 -2.00 -8.61 3.26
N VAL A 66 -1.36 -9.45 2.46
CA VAL A 66 -0.34 -9.01 1.50
C VAL A 66 -1.03 -8.38 0.28
N ARG A 67 -2.12 -8.99 -0.22
CA ARG A 67 -2.95 -8.38 -1.27
C ARG A 67 -3.46 -7.00 -0.86
N GLN A 68 -3.97 -6.88 0.36
CA GLN A 68 -4.46 -5.62 0.93
C GLN A 68 -3.34 -4.57 0.98
N ALA A 69 -2.18 -4.93 1.54
CA ALA A 69 -1.05 -4.02 1.64
C ALA A 69 -0.52 -3.60 0.26
N ALA A 70 -0.48 -4.51 -0.71
CA ALA A 70 -0.02 -4.22 -2.07
C ALA A 70 -0.97 -3.26 -2.78
N LEU A 71 -2.28 -3.51 -2.71
CA LEU A 71 -3.31 -2.63 -3.28
C LEU A 71 -3.26 -1.22 -2.67
N ASP A 72 -3.08 -1.11 -1.36
CA ASP A 72 -2.91 0.19 -0.70
C ASP A 72 -1.60 0.89 -1.09
N THR A 73 -0.52 0.13 -1.26
CA THR A 73 0.76 0.68 -1.75
C THR A 73 0.60 1.23 -3.17
N LEU A 74 -0.10 0.53 -4.07
CA LEU A 74 -0.39 1.02 -5.41
C LEU A 74 -1.27 2.28 -5.38
N ALA A 75 -2.23 2.38 -4.46
CA ALA A 75 -3.06 3.56 -4.30
C ALA A 75 -2.23 4.79 -3.89
N VAL A 76 -1.24 4.62 -3.00
CA VAL A 76 -0.30 5.70 -2.65
C VAL A 76 0.56 6.09 -3.84
N LEU A 77 1.10 5.11 -4.58
CA LEU A 77 1.91 5.38 -5.78
C LEU A 77 1.13 6.18 -6.83
N ALA A 78 -0.15 5.84 -7.04
CA ALA A 78 -1.02 6.55 -7.98
C ALA A 78 -1.42 7.96 -7.50
N GLN A 79 -1.22 8.30 -6.22
CA GLN A 79 -1.43 9.65 -5.71
C GLN A 79 -0.22 10.55 -5.93
N ILE A 80 0.99 9.99 -5.83
CA ILE A 80 2.26 10.74 -5.93
C ILE A 80 2.83 10.77 -7.35
N TYR A 81 2.21 10.02 -8.28
CA TYR A 81 2.66 9.82 -9.65
C TYR A 81 1.46 9.65 -10.59
N GLU A 82 1.71 9.47 -11.88
CA GLU A 82 0.67 9.24 -12.87
C GLU A 82 -0.06 7.89 -12.64
N PRO A 83 -1.39 7.89 -12.41
CA PRO A 83 -2.15 6.66 -12.21
C PRO A 83 -2.01 5.66 -13.35
N GLU A 84 -1.85 6.14 -14.60
CA GLU A 84 -1.70 5.31 -15.78
C GLU A 84 -0.46 4.41 -15.74
N GLU A 85 0.63 4.88 -15.12
CA GLU A 85 1.86 4.10 -14.97
C GLU A 85 1.69 2.95 -13.97
N VAL A 86 0.90 3.19 -12.91
CA VAL A 86 0.50 2.15 -11.96
C VAL A 86 -0.42 1.13 -12.62
N ILE A 87 -1.36 1.58 -13.46
CA ILE A 87 -2.23 0.70 -14.25
C ILE A 87 -1.42 -0.12 -15.26
N ALA A 88 -0.41 0.47 -15.92
CA ALA A 88 0.47 -0.22 -16.85
C ALA A 88 1.34 -1.28 -16.14
N ALA A 89 1.86 -0.99 -14.95
CA ALA A 89 2.54 -1.98 -14.11
C ALA A 89 1.59 -3.13 -13.70
N GLY A 90 0.35 -2.80 -13.34
CA GLY A 90 -0.71 -3.78 -13.09
C GLY A 90 -0.96 -4.69 -14.30
N LYS A 91 -1.07 -4.11 -15.49
CA LYS A 91 -1.29 -4.84 -16.74
C LYS A 91 -0.16 -5.84 -16.98
N ARG A 92 1.09 -5.39 -16.94
CA ARG A 92 2.29 -6.24 -17.06
C ARG A 92 2.31 -7.38 -16.04
N ALA A 93 1.89 -7.12 -14.79
CA ALA A 93 1.85 -8.14 -13.75
C ALA A 93 0.68 -9.13 -13.88
N SER A 94 -0.35 -8.78 -14.66
CA SER A 94 -1.54 -9.60 -14.92
C SER A 94 -1.44 -10.44 -16.20
N GLU A 95 -0.52 -10.09 -17.10
CA GLU A 95 -0.34 -10.76 -18.40
C GLU A 95 -0.01 -12.25 -18.22
N GLY A 96 -0.68 -13.09 -19.03
CA GLY A 96 -0.47 -14.55 -19.01
C GLY A 96 -1.09 -15.30 -17.82
N HIS A 97 -1.86 -14.61 -16.95
CA HIS A 97 -2.51 -15.24 -15.80
C HIS A 97 -4.03 -15.37 -16.00
N HIS A 98 -4.55 -16.56 -15.65
CA HIS A 98 -5.99 -16.89 -15.78
C HIS A 98 -6.90 -15.91 -15.01
N ASP A 99 -6.41 -15.38 -13.90
CA ASP A 99 -7.09 -14.43 -13.01
C ASP A 99 -6.72 -12.97 -13.29
N GLY A 100 -5.97 -12.70 -14.38
CA GLY A 100 -5.44 -11.37 -14.69
C GLY A 100 -6.51 -10.28 -14.87
N GLY A 101 -7.66 -10.61 -15.47
CA GLY A 101 -8.78 -9.66 -15.61
C GLY A 101 -9.40 -9.25 -14.28
N ALA A 102 -9.56 -10.20 -13.36
CA ALA A 102 -10.06 -9.94 -12.01
C ALA A 102 -9.05 -9.13 -11.18
N MET A 103 -7.77 -9.45 -11.29
CA MET A 103 -6.68 -8.67 -10.70
C MET A 103 -6.68 -7.22 -11.18
N MET A 104 -6.83 -6.99 -12.49
CA MET A 104 -6.89 -5.62 -13.04
C MET A 104 -8.13 -4.86 -12.59
N SER A 105 -9.26 -5.54 -12.46
CA SER A 105 -10.50 -4.95 -11.93
C SER A 105 -10.32 -4.54 -10.47
N ALA A 106 -9.62 -5.35 -9.66
CA ALA A 106 -9.26 -5.03 -8.29
C ALA A 106 -8.34 -3.81 -8.20
N ILE A 107 -7.29 -3.75 -9.02
CA ILE A 107 -6.39 -2.59 -9.05
C ILE A 107 -7.19 -1.31 -9.38
N ARG A 108 -7.96 -1.31 -10.47
CA ARG A 108 -8.77 -0.14 -10.86
C ARG A 108 -9.77 0.28 -9.78
N ALA A 109 -10.49 -0.68 -9.20
CA ALA A 109 -11.44 -0.43 -8.12
C ALA A 109 -10.74 0.23 -6.92
N ARG A 110 -9.56 -0.26 -6.55
CA ARG A 110 -8.80 0.30 -5.43
C ARG A 110 -8.37 1.74 -5.69
N LEU A 111 -7.80 2.03 -6.87
CA LEU A 111 -7.37 3.37 -7.24
C LEU A 111 -8.56 4.35 -7.27
N ALA A 112 -9.75 3.89 -7.69
CA ALA A 112 -10.95 4.71 -7.78
C ALA A 112 -11.56 5.11 -6.42
N ARG A 113 -11.28 4.38 -5.33
CA ARG A 113 -11.85 4.67 -4.00
C ARG A 113 -11.44 6.01 -3.40
N LYS A 114 -10.35 6.62 -3.89
CA LYS A 114 -9.76 7.89 -3.38
C LYS A 114 -9.51 7.93 -1.85
N SER A 115 -9.57 6.78 -1.17
CA SER A 115 -9.17 6.62 0.23
C SER A 115 -7.74 6.10 0.27
N LEU A 116 -6.83 6.87 0.85
CA LEU A 116 -5.42 6.50 0.97
C LEU A 116 -5.13 5.95 2.37
N PRO A 117 -4.13 5.06 2.52
CA PRO A 117 -3.64 4.70 3.83
C PRO A 117 -3.06 5.92 4.55
N LEU A 118 -3.17 5.91 5.87
CA LEU A 118 -2.65 6.96 6.76
C LEU A 118 -1.51 6.41 7.60
N VAL A 119 -0.61 7.31 8.00
CA VAL A 119 0.47 7.01 8.94
C VAL A 119 0.20 7.74 10.25
N SER A 120 0.12 6.98 11.34
CA SER A 120 -0.04 7.54 12.68
C SER A 120 1.25 8.16 13.21
N ALA A 121 1.16 8.91 14.31
CA ALA A 121 2.30 9.57 14.94
C ALA A 121 3.39 8.61 15.44
N ASP A 122 3.03 7.36 15.75
CA ASP A 122 3.93 6.27 16.10
C ASP A 122 4.43 5.48 14.86
N GLY A 123 4.11 5.94 13.65
CA GLY A 123 4.60 5.36 12.40
C GLY A 123 3.84 4.12 11.93
N LEU A 124 2.66 3.84 12.49
CA LEU A 124 1.85 2.70 12.08
C LEU A 124 1.02 3.03 10.85
N VAL A 125 0.96 2.09 9.92
CA VAL A 125 0.15 2.21 8.70
C VAL A 125 -1.27 1.74 8.96
N MET A 126 -2.21 2.67 8.79
CA MET A 126 -3.65 2.44 8.78
C MET A 126 -4.11 2.33 7.33
N TYR A 127 -4.53 1.14 6.89
CA TYR A 127 -4.97 0.93 5.52
C TYR A 127 -6.18 1.80 5.14
N GLY A 128 -6.23 2.30 3.91
CA GLY A 128 -7.35 3.08 3.36
C GLY A 128 -8.57 2.20 3.07
N LEU A 129 -8.37 0.91 2.82
CA LEU A 129 -9.42 -0.08 2.68
C LEU A 129 -9.60 -0.87 3.98
N GLN A 130 -10.70 -0.58 4.68
CA GLN A 130 -11.08 -1.25 5.93
C GLN A 130 -12.02 -2.42 5.63
N ILE A 131 -11.52 -3.64 5.80
CA ILE A 131 -12.28 -4.88 5.62
C ILE A 131 -12.56 -5.45 7.01
N SER A 132 -13.81 -5.43 7.43
CA SER A 132 -14.21 -6.07 8.69
C SER A 132 -14.49 -7.56 8.47
N PRO A 133 -13.92 -8.46 9.28
CA PRO A 133 -14.20 -9.89 9.19
C PRO A 133 -15.64 -10.26 9.55
N THR A 134 -16.31 -9.42 10.35
CA THR A 134 -17.64 -9.68 10.92
C THR A 134 -18.76 -8.90 10.25
N VAL A 135 -18.43 -7.81 9.54
CA VAL A 135 -19.41 -6.95 8.88
C VAL A 135 -18.88 -6.60 7.49
N GLN A 136 -19.65 -6.84 6.44
CA GLN A 136 -19.28 -6.41 5.09
C GLN A 136 -19.52 -4.91 4.94
N ILE A 137 -18.55 -4.10 5.40
CA ILE A 137 -18.61 -2.63 5.33
C ILE A 137 -18.13 -2.13 3.95
N ALA A 138 -17.37 -2.94 3.22
CA ALA A 138 -16.83 -2.61 1.91
C ALA A 138 -17.07 -3.77 0.94
N THR A 139 -17.53 -3.45 -0.27
CA THR A 139 -17.74 -4.40 -1.38
C THR A 139 -17.01 -3.91 -2.61
N GLY A 140 -16.78 -4.81 -3.58
CA GLY A 140 -16.23 -4.47 -4.89
C GLY A 140 -15.00 -5.31 -5.26
N PRO A 141 -14.52 -5.20 -6.52
CA PRO A 141 -13.52 -6.09 -7.06
C PRO A 141 -12.22 -6.17 -6.26
N ASP A 142 -11.81 -5.07 -5.63
CA ASP A 142 -10.62 -5.01 -4.78
C ASP A 142 -10.80 -5.76 -3.45
N VAL A 143 -11.98 -5.67 -2.84
CA VAL A 143 -12.33 -6.45 -1.65
C VAL A 143 -12.46 -7.93 -1.99
N ASP A 144 -13.16 -8.26 -3.08
CA ASP A 144 -13.36 -9.65 -3.51
C ASP A 144 -12.02 -10.32 -3.81
N TRP A 145 -11.11 -9.59 -4.47
CA TRP A 145 -9.75 -10.04 -4.74
C TRP A 145 -8.93 -10.30 -3.47
N ILE A 146 -9.04 -9.43 -2.46
CA ILE A 146 -8.38 -9.61 -1.18
C ILE A 146 -8.96 -10.83 -0.45
N VAL A 147 -10.28 -10.97 -0.40
CA VAL A 147 -10.97 -12.04 0.33
C VAL A 147 -10.79 -13.41 -0.35
N ALA A 148 -10.58 -13.44 -1.66
CA ALA A 148 -10.20 -14.66 -2.39
C ALA A 148 -8.84 -15.24 -1.97
N GLY A 149 -7.97 -14.45 -1.34
CA GLY A 149 -6.71 -14.96 -0.75
C GLY A 149 -6.95 -15.81 0.50
N SER A 150 -5.90 -16.44 1.03
CA SER A 150 -5.96 -17.25 2.26
C SER A 150 -5.53 -16.47 3.51
N GLY A 151 -6.03 -16.90 4.67
CA GLY A 151 -5.71 -16.32 5.98
C GLY A 151 -6.52 -15.06 6.31
N SER A 152 -6.09 -14.31 7.32
CA SER A 152 -6.75 -13.06 7.72
C SER A 152 -6.21 -11.85 6.96
N VAL A 153 -7.07 -10.86 6.77
CA VAL A 153 -6.68 -9.46 6.49
C VAL A 153 -5.94 -8.90 7.69
N SER A 154 -5.22 -7.79 7.50
CA SER A 154 -4.59 -7.13 8.63
C SER A 154 -5.67 -6.45 9.46
N SER A 155 -5.75 -6.78 10.76
CA SER A 155 -6.49 -5.95 11.71
C SER A 155 -5.83 -4.59 11.68
N GLY A 156 -6.53 -3.53 11.27
CA GLY A 156 -5.98 -2.17 11.34
C GLY A 156 -5.50 -1.91 12.77
N VAL A 157 -4.19 -2.03 13.00
CA VAL A 157 -3.59 -1.75 14.30
C VAL A 157 -3.63 -0.23 14.43
N GLY A 158 -4.63 0.28 15.16
CA GLY A 158 -4.89 1.71 15.31
C GLY A 158 -6.37 2.05 15.25
N ARG A 159 -7.17 1.55 16.21
CA ARG A 159 -8.59 1.93 16.36
C ARG A 159 -8.82 3.38 16.83
N THR A 160 -7.84 4.28 16.69
CA THR A 160 -8.03 5.66 17.16
C THR A 160 -7.46 6.65 16.16
N LYS A 161 -8.35 7.26 15.37
CA LYS A 161 -8.08 8.41 14.47
C LYS A 161 -7.45 9.63 15.20
N GLY A 162 -7.33 9.62 16.52
CA GLY A 162 -6.85 10.75 17.33
C GLY A 162 -5.34 11.02 17.32
N LYS A 163 -4.52 10.21 16.62
CA LYS A 163 -3.05 10.41 16.53
C LYS A 163 -2.52 10.32 15.10
N ILE A 164 -3.28 10.83 14.13
CA ILE A 164 -2.82 10.94 12.73
C ILE A 164 -1.88 12.13 12.63
N ILE A 165 -0.75 11.99 11.93
CA ILE A 165 0.12 13.13 11.62
C ILE A 165 -0.67 14.04 10.67
N ALA A 166 -1.21 15.14 11.19
CA ALA A 166 -1.78 16.20 10.37
C ALA A 166 -0.63 16.91 9.65
N THR A 167 -0.63 16.91 8.32
CA THR A 167 0.24 17.80 7.54
C THR A 167 -0.13 19.24 7.89
N ARG A 168 0.81 19.91 8.54
CA ARG A 168 0.72 21.25 9.12
C ARG A 168 0.29 22.29 8.09
N SER A 169 -0.93 22.82 8.23
CA SER A 169 -1.28 24.17 7.80
C SER A 169 -2.25 24.79 8.80
N GLU A 170 -1.76 25.06 10.01
CA GLU A 170 -2.38 26.06 10.89
C GLU A 170 -1.25 26.99 11.35
N LYS A 171 -0.93 27.94 10.48
CA LYS A 171 -0.35 29.20 10.91
C LYS A 171 -1.54 30.10 11.24
N GLU A 172 -1.49 30.68 12.44
CA GLU A 172 -2.36 31.74 12.96
C GLU A 172 -3.77 31.34 13.38
N ARG A 173 -3.90 31.04 14.68
CA ARG A 173 -4.97 31.56 15.54
C ARG A 173 -4.62 31.24 16.99
N PHE A 174 -3.89 32.15 17.64
CA PHE A 174 -4.00 32.46 19.07
C PHE A 174 -3.10 33.66 19.37
N VAL A 175 -3.50 34.83 18.87
CA VAL A 175 -3.30 36.12 19.54
C VAL A 175 -4.53 36.96 19.24
N ARG A 176 -5.47 36.98 20.20
CA ARG A 176 -6.30 38.10 20.65
C ARG A 176 -7.44 37.56 21.49
#